data_AF-A0A2W6ZKV7-F1
#
_entry.id   AF-A0A2W6ZKV7-F1
#
_cell.length_a   1.000
_cell.length_b   1.000
_cell.length_c   1.000
_cell.angle_alpha   90.00
_cell.angle_beta   90.00
_cell.angle_gamma   90.00
#
_symmetry.space_group_name_H-M   'P 1'
#
loop_
_entity.id
_entity.type
_entity.pdbx_description
1 polymer ?
#
loop_
_entity_poly.entity_id
_entity_poly.type
_entity_poly.pdbx_seq_one_letter_code
_entity_poly.pdbx_strand_id
1 'polypeptide(L)' 'MLTDPENPFEEWAREVRAASLKDAQIKCEAISSGIPLTEVLSVSQETVTPYEGTYRFICWFRGEITENGNDDD' A
#
# COMPACT_ATOMS: atom_id res chain seq x y z
N MET A 1 -10.38 11.62 -14.49
CA MET A 1 -8.96 12.02 -14.31
C MET A 1 -8.19 11.23 -15.35
N LEU A 2 -7.28 11.87 -16.07
CA LEU A 2 -6.64 11.31 -17.26
C LEU A 2 -5.65 10.21 -16.82
N THR A 3 -5.98 8.95 -17.06
CA THR A 3 -5.08 7.83 -16.87
C THR A 3 -3.95 7.98 -17.88
N ASP A 4 -2.71 8.18 -17.43
CA ASP A 4 -1.55 8.25 -18.33
C ASP A 4 -1.40 6.87 -19.03
N PRO A 5 -1.61 6.78 -20.36
CA PRO A 5 -1.63 5.49 -21.06
C PRO A 5 -0.25 4.81 -21.10
N GLU A 6 0.81 5.50 -20.67
CA GLU A 6 2.18 4.98 -20.60
C GLU A 6 2.50 4.27 -19.27
N ASN A 7 1.68 4.44 -18.22
CA ASN A 7 1.96 3.83 -16.92
C ASN A 7 0.70 3.22 -16.30
N PRO A 8 0.38 1.94 -16.60
CA PRO A 8 -0.83 1.28 -16.11
C PRO A 8 -0.78 0.96 -14.60
N PHE A 9 0.21 1.48 -13.87
CA PHE A 9 0.41 1.22 -12.46
C PHE A 9 0.46 2.53 -11.67
N GLU A 10 -0.21 2.55 -10.52
CA GLU A 10 -0.16 3.62 -9.54
C GLU A 10 0.60 3.15 -8.30
N GLU A 11 1.50 4.01 -7.81
CA GLU A 11 2.18 3.83 -6.55
C GLU A 11 1.44 4.60 -5.45
N TRP A 12 1.16 3.93 -4.33
CA TRP A 12 0.45 4.52 -3.21
C TRP A 12 0.98 4.02 -1.88
N ALA A 13 0.74 4.79 -0.82
CA ALA A 13 1.24 4.51 0.52
C ALA A 13 0.10 4.35 1.54
N ARG A 14 0.31 3.50 2.54
CA ARG A 14 -0.62 3.34 3.67
C ARG A 14 0.11 3.21 5.00
N GLU A 15 -0.35 3.96 5.99
CA GLU A 15 0.12 3.81 7.37
C GLU A 15 -0.47 2.56 8.01
N VAL A 16 0.37 1.77 8.68
CA VAL A 16 -0.03 0.66 9.55
C VAL A 16 0.67 0.78 10.89
N ARG A 17 -0.02 0.33 11.95
CA ARG A 17 0.59 0.18 13.29
C ARG A 17 0.95 -1.27 13.56
N ALA A 18 2.17 -1.50 14.01
CA ALA A 18 2.68 -2.83 14.30
C ALA A 18 3.73 -2.80 15.43
N ALA A 19 3.94 -3.92 16.10
CA ALA A 19 4.95 -4.03 17.16
C ALA A 19 6.38 -4.12 16.59
N SER A 20 6.53 -4.59 15.36
CA SER A 20 7.81 -4.80 14.71
C SER A 20 7.70 -4.60 13.19
N LEU A 21 8.84 -4.44 12.51
CA LEU A 21 8.90 -4.38 11.05
C LEU A 21 8.33 -5.65 10.41
N LYS A 22 8.55 -6.82 11.03
CA LYS A 22 8.02 -8.10 10.54
C LYS A 22 6.49 -8.15 10.60
N ASP A 23 5.90 -7.69 11.71
CA ASP A 23 4.45 -7.56 11.84
C ASP A 23 3.88 -6.54 10.85
N ALA A 24 4.60 -5.43 10.61
CA ALA A 24 4.22 -4.45 9.61
C ALA A 24 4.22 -5.06 8.21
N GLN A 25 5.27 -5.81 7.85
CA GLN A 25 5.38 -6.51 6.57
C GLN A 25 4.19 -7.44 6.33
N ILE A 26 3.87 -8.30 7.30
CA ILE A 26 2.72 -9.21 7.21
C ILE A 26 1.42 -8.45 7.00
N LYS A 27 1.24 -7.30 7.68
CA LYS A 27 0.05 -6.45 7.48
C LYS A 27 0.02 -5.83 6.08
N CYS A 28 1.15 -5.34 5.58
CA CYS A 28 1.24 -4.80 4.22
C CYS A 28 0.93 -5.90 3.19
N GLU A 29 1.49 -7.09 3.33
CA GLU A 29 1.23 -8.24 2.45
C GLU A 29 -0.24 -8.69 2.49
N ALA A 30 -0.88 -8.64 3.66
CA ALA A 30 -2.30 -8.93 3.77
C ALA A 30 -3.18 -7.89 3.05
N ILE A 31 -2.77 -6.61 3.08
CA ILE A 31 -3.44 -5.55 2.33
C ILE A 31 -3.27 -5.76 0.83
N SER A 32 -2.04 -6.00 0.36
CA SER A 32 -1.77 -6.22 -1.08
C SER A 32 -2.47 -7.47 -1.60
N SER A 33 -2.53 -8.55 -0.81
CA SER A 33 -3.25 -9.77 -1.19
C SER A 33 -4.76 -9.56 -1.33
N GLY A 34 -5.32 -8.51 -0.72
CA GLY A 34 -6.74 -8.15 -0.84
C GLY A 34 -7.06 -7.25 -2.03
N ILE A 35 -6.04 -6.72 -2.72
CA ILE A 35 -6.21 -5.81 -3.86
C ILE A 35 -5.59 -6.50 -5.09
N PRO A 36 -6.38 -6.73 -6.16
CA PRO A 36 -5.86 -7.40 -7.35
C PRO A 36 -4.68 -6.62 -7.95
N LEU A 37 -3.70 -7.36 -8.46
CA LEU A 37 -2.51 -6.82 -9.14
C LEU A 37 -1.75 -5.76 -8.33
N THR A 38 -1.78 -5.89 -6.99
CA THR A 38 -1.07 -5.02 -6.06
C THR A 38 0.07 -5.77 -5.38
N GLU A 39 1.24 -5.16 -5.35
CA GLU A 39 2.43 -5.66 -4.68
C GLU A 39 2.94 -4.66 -3.62
N VAL A 40 3.64 -5.18 -2.61
CA VAL A 40 4.33 -4.36 -1.60
C VAL A 40 5.72 -4.03 -2.12
N LEU A 41 6.01 -2.75 -2.34
CA LEU A 41 7.33 -2.27 -2.77
C LEU A 41 8.31 -2.22 -1.60
N SER A 42 7.89 -1.64 -0.48
CA SER A 42 8.73 -1.39 0.68
C SER A 42 7.90 -1.14 1.93
N VAL A 43 8.48 -1.44 3.09
CA VAL A 43 7.90 -1.12 4.40
C VAL A 43 8.94 -0.36 5.20
N SER A 44 8.60 0.86 5.57
CA SER A 44 9.51 1.77 6.28
C SER A 44 8.91 2.17 7.61
N GLN A 45 9.72 2.19 8.66
CA GLN A 45 9.29 2.67 9.97
C GLN A 45 9.26 4.20 9.98
N GLU A 46 8.11 4.78 10.30
CA GLU A 46 7.94 6.23 10.37
C GLU A 46 8.33 6.77 11.74
N THR A 47 7.91 6.10 12.80
CA THR A 47 8.13 6.57 14.18
C THR A 47 9.27 5.82 14.85
N VAL A 48 10.21 6.55 15.45
CA VAL A 48 11.30 5.96 16.26
C VAL A 48 10.80 5.50 17.63
N THR A 49 9.81 6.17 18.20
CA THR A 49 9.21 5.85 19.51
C THR A 49 7.87 5.15 19.36
N PRO A 50 7.62 4.04 20.07
CA PRO A 50 6.34 3.35 20.01
C PRO A 50 5.27 4.12 20.81
N TYR A 51 4.03 4.11 20.31
CA TYR A 51 2.84 4.53 21.03
C TYR A 51 2.05 3.28 21.44
N GLU A 52 1.84 3.11 22.75
CA GLU A 52 1.16 1.93 23.33
C GLU A 52 1.76 0.58 22.87
N GLY A 53 3.09 0.52 22.75
CA GLY A 53 3.80 -0.70 22.33
C GLY A 53 3.77 -0.97 20.81
N THR A 54 3.29 -0.02 20.00
CA THR A 54 3.29 -0.14 18.53
C THR A 54 3.97 1.05 17.86
N TYR A 55 4.70 0.79 16.79
CA TYR A 55 5.29 1.80 15.91
C TYR A 55 4.39 2.00 14.69
N ARG A 56 4.49 3.19 14.08
CA ARG A 56 3.92 3.46 12.77
C ARG A 56 4.90 3.06 11.69
N PHE A 57 4.37 2.38 10.69
CA PHE A 57 5.08 1.98 9.49
C PHE A 57 4.30 2.46 8.28
N ILE A 58 5.02 2.83 7.23
CA ILE A 58 4.45 3.15 5.93
C ILE A 58 4.71 1.96 5.02
N CYS A 59 3.63 1.36 4.54
CA CYS A 59 3.64 0.40 3.46
C CYS A 59 3.57 1.16 2.13
N TRP A 60 4.53 0.94 1.24
CA TRP A 60 4.51 1.42 -0.13
C TRP A 60 4.04 0.29 -1.04
N PHE A 61 3.08 0.58 -1.90
CA PHE A 61 2.47 -0.37 -2.81
C PHE A 61 2.56 0.13 -4.23
N ARG A 62 2.50 -0.82 -5.17
CA ARG A 62 2.27 -0.58 -6.58
C ARG A 62 1.11 -1.45 -7.00
N GLY A 63 0.08 -0.87 -7.60
CA GLY A 63 -1.09 -1.58 -8.11
C GLY A 63 -1.44 -1.18 -9.53
N GLU A 64 -2.08 -2.06 -10.28
CA GLU A 64 -2.64 -1.70 -11.58
C GLU A 64 -3.78 -0.67 -11.40
N ILE A 65 -3.80 0.36 -12.24
CA ILE A 65 -4.92 1.28 -12.31
C ILE A 65 -6.07 0.54 -12.99
N THR A 66 -7.02 0.06 -12.18
CA THR A 66 -8.27 -0.47 -12.74
C THR A 66 -9.12 0.71 -13.20
N GLU A 67 -9.08 1.01 -14.49
CA GLU A 67 -10.07 1.85 -15.15
C GLU A 67 -11.42 1.12 -15.12
N ASN A 68 -12.09 1.09 -13.97
CA ASN A 68 -13.54 0.85 -13.94
C ASN A 68 -14.24 2.16 -14.29
N GLY A 69 -13.86 2.73 -15.44
CA GLY A 69 -14.62 3.74 -16.14
C GLY A 69 -15.82 3.04 -16.75
N ASN A 70 -16.96 3.22 -16.10
CA ASN A 70 -18.25 2.83 -16.63
C ASN A 70 -18.47 3.66 -17.92
N ASP A 71 -18.07 3.10 -19.06
CA ASP A 71 -18.46 3.57 -20.39
C ASP A 71 -19.90 3.10 -20.59
N ASP A 72 -20.84 3.87 -20.05
CA ASP A 72 -22.28 3.74 -20.30
C ASP A 72 -22.64 4.99 -21.13
N ASP A 73 -22.50 4.87 -22.46
CA ASP A 73 -23.15 5.74 -23.46
C ASP A 73 -24.25 4.94 -24.18
#